data_AF-A0A9E2JMD3-F1
#
_entry.id   AF-A0A9E2JMD3-F1
#
_cell.length_a   1.000
_cell.length_b   1.000
_cell.length_c   1.000
_cell.angle_alpha   90.00
_cell.angle_beta   90.00
_cell.angle_gamma   90.00
#
_symmetry.space_group_name_H-M   'P 1'
#
loop_
_entity.id
_entity.type
_entity.pdbx_description
1 polymer ?
#
loop_
_entity_poly.entity_id
_entity_poly.type
_entity_poly.pdbx_seq_one_letter_code
_entity_poly.pdbx_strand_id
1 'polypeptide(L)'
;MSKLLSVYKIKPESRIQDALIAVFGLSKDANRKWISKNVNLAAKLQDGMKIHTPDLGEGVFSQTVLSAVSPNEAGSININLATSSELDRLPGVRVATAEKITIWMTP
;
A
#
# COMPACT_ATOMS: atom_id res chain seq x y z
N MET A 1 -16.51 -1.28 23.90
CA MET A 1 -16.47 0.20 23.85
C MET A 1 -16.16 0.55 22.40
N SER A 2 -17.14 1.04 21.64
CA SER A 2 -17.01 1.19 20.18
C SER A 2 -15.92 2.19 19.81
N LYS A 3 -15.11 1.82 18.82
CA LYS A 3 -14.06 2.63 18.19
C LYS A 3 -14.71 3.86 17.53
N LEU A 4 -14.83 4.95 18.28
CA LEU A 4 -15.34 6.22 17.77
C LEU A 4 -14.25 6.89 16.94
N LEU A 5 -14.55 7.18 15.67
CA LEU A 5 -13.71 8.05 14.84
C LEU A 5 -13.63 9.42 15.51
N SER A 6 -12.44 9.78 15.99
CA SER A 6 -12.17 11.04 16.67
C SER A 6 -10.85 11.62 16.18
N VAL A 7 -10.78 12.94 16.11
CA VAL A 7 -9.56 13.68 15.78
C VAL A 7 -8.98 14.25 17.06
N TYR A 8 -7.66 14.11 17.25
CA TYR A 8 -6.95 14.59 18.43
C TYR A 8 -5.84 15.54 18.02
N LYS A 9 -5.68 16.64 18.76
CA LYS A 9 -4.59 17.60 18.55
C LYS A 9 -3.35 17.14 19.31
N ILE A 10 -2.24 17.00 18.60
CA ILE A 10 -0.96 16.55 19.15
C ILE A 10 0.08 17.64 18.89
N LYS A 11 1.08 17.77 19.76
CA LYS A 11 2.15 18.75 19.58
C LYS A 11 3.01 18.37 18.35
N PRO A 12 3.59 19.37 17.66
CA PRO A 12 4.60 19.10 16.65
C PRO A 12 5.80 18.36 17.29
N GLU A 13 6.49 17.52 16.51
CA GLU A 13 7.61 16.67 16.94
C GLU A 13 7.26 15.57 17.96
N SER A 14 5.96 15.34 18.23
CA SER A 14 5.51 14.24 19.07
C SER A 14 5.83 12.87 18.49
N ARG A 15 5.90 11.88 19.37
CA ARG A 15 6.16 10.48 19.01
C ARG A 15 4.88 9.67 18.91
N ILE A 16 4.97 8.46 18.35
CA ILE A 16 3.84 7.52 18.26
C ILE A 16 3.22 7.26 19.64
N GLN A 17 4.04 7.17 20.70
CA GLN A 17 3.57 7.03 22.08
C GLN A 17 2.65 8.18 22.54
N ASP A 18 2.98 9.42 22.19
CA ASP A 18 2.18 10.59 22.60
C ASP A 18 0.80 10.55 21.92
N ALA A 19 0.76 10.12 20.66
CA ALA A 19 -0.49 9.91 19.92
C ALA A 19 -1.36 8.83 20.57
N LEU A 20 -0.76 7.73 21.01
CA LEU A 20 -1.46 6.66 21.73
C LEU A 20 -2.05 7.16 23.05
N ILE A 21 -1.32 7.98 23.81
CA ILE A 21 -1.82 8.57 25.06
C ILE A 21 -2.99 9.52 24.78
N ALA A 22 -2.90 10.32 23.71
CA ALA A 22 -3.95 11.25 23.31
C ALA A 22 -5.29 10.54 23.00
N VAL A 23 -5.24 9.32 22.44
CA VAL A 23 -6.43 8.49 22.15
C VAL A 23 -6.87 7.59 23.31
N PHE A 24 -6.48 7.91 24.55
CA PHE A 24 -6.73 7.12 25.78
C PHE A 24 -6.04 5.75 25.82
N GLY A 25 -5.03 5.53 24.99
CA GLY A 25 -4.23 4.30 24.96
C GLY A 25 -4.78 3.21 24.06
N LEU A 26 -4.35 1.98 24.34
CA LEU A 26 -4.74 0.80 23.56
C LEU A 26 -6.05 0.20 24.08
N SER A 27 -6.89 -0.26 23.15
CA SER A 27 -8.10 -1.01 23.50
C SER A 27 -7.78 -2.25 24.33
N LYS A 28 -8.76 -2.75 25.10
CA LYS A 28 -8.65 -4.02 25.84
C LYS A 28 -8.36 -5.18 24.90
N ASP A 29 -8.97 -5.13 23.72
CA ASP A 29 -8.89 -6.15 22.69
C ASP A 29 -7.68 -5.96 21.77
N ALA A 30 -6.85 -4.92 21.94
CA ALA A 30 -5.70 -4.69 21.08
C ALA A 30 -4.63 -5.78 21.25
N ASN A 31 -4.01 -6.21 20.14
CA ASN A 31 -2.95 -7.22 20.18
C ASN A 31 -1.61 -6.62 20.67
N ARG A 32 -1.46 -6.51 22.00
CA ARG A 32 -0.25 -5.95 22.65
C ARG A 32 1.05 -6.66 22.22
N LYS A 33 0.99 -7.98 22.01
CA LYS A 33 2.16 -8.77 21.59
C LYS A 33 2.60 -8.40 20.18
N TRP A 34 1.67 -8.11 19.28
CA TRP A 34 1.99 -7.62 17.95
C TRP A 34 2.56 -6.20 18.00
N ILE A 35 1.93 -5.29 18.76
CA ILE A 35 2.35 -3.88 18.86
C ILE A 35 3.79 -3.79 19.38
N SER A 36 4.11 -4.54 20.44
CA SER A 36 5.46 -4.55 21.02
C SER A 36 6.55 -5.03 20.05
N LYS A 37 6.19 -5.79 19.01
CA LYS A 37 7.15 -6.32 18.03
C LYS A 37 7.23 -5.49 16.76
N ASN A 38 6.14 -4.83 16.37
CA ASN A 38 6.00 -4.23 15.03
C ASN A 38 5.86 -2.70 15.06
N VAL A 39 5.61 -2.09 16.21
CA VAL A 39 5.43 -0.64 16.34
C VAL A 39 6.56 -0.03 17.15
N ASN A 40 7.30 0.90 16.54
CA ASN A 40 8.28 1.70 17.25
C ASN A 40 7.62 2.89 17.94
N LEU A 41 7.29 2.75 19.23
CA LEU A 41 6.64 3.79 20.01
C LEU A 41 7.46 5.09 20.14
N ALA A 42 8.78 5.02 19.97
CA ALA A 42 9.68 6.16 20.04
C ALA A 42 9.85 6.90 18.70
N ALA A 43 9.29 6.37 17.60
CA ALA A 43 9.36 7.02 16.30
C ALA A 43 8.61 8.36 16.30
N LYS A 44 9.16 9.36 15.59
CA LYS A 44 8.49 10.64 15.38
C LYS A 44 7.25 10.45 14.53
N LEU A 45 6.19 11.18 14.87
CA LEU A 45 4.98 11.26 14.07
C LEU A 45 5.19 12.23 12.90
N GLN A 46 4.85 11.79 11.70
CA GLN A 46 4.89 12.59 10.48
C GLN A 46 3.48 12.71 9.91
N ASP A 47 3.24 13.79 9.17
CA ASP A 47 1.98 13.99 8.49
C ASP A 47 1.74 12.90 7.43
N GLY A 48 0.47 12.49 7.27
CA GLY A 48 0.08 11.41 6.34
C GLY A 48 0.45 9.98 6.78
N MET A 49 1.03 9.77 7.97
CA MET A 49 1.34 8.42 8.46
C MET A 49 0.08 7.61 8.80
N LYS A 50 0.00 6.37 8.29
CA LYS A 50 -1.01 5.37 8.68
C LYS A 50 -0.41 4.38 9.67
N ILE A 51 -0.95 4.34 10.88
CA ILE A 51 -0.57 3.36 11.92
C ILE A 51 -1.76 2.42 12.14
N HIS A 52 -1.60 1.16 11.73
CA HIS A 52 -2.60 0.13 11.97
C HIS A 52 -2.24 -0.68 13.21
N THR A 53 -3.23 -0.94 14.06
CA THR A 53 -3.09 -1.80 15.24
C THR A 53 -4.18 -2.86 15.19
N PRO A 54 -3.82 -4.16 15.03
CA PRO A 54 -4.79 -5.23 14.97
C PRO A 54 -5.33 -5.60 16.35
N ASP A 55 -6.55 -6.13 16.36
CA ASP A 55 -7.15 -6.72 17.57
C ASP A 55 -6.63 -8.14 17.83
N LEU A 56 -6.87 -8.65 19.03
CA LEU A 56 -6.43 -9.95 19.50
C LEU A 56 -7.19 -11.04 18.74
N GLY A 57 -6.47 -11.80 17.90
CA GLY A 57 -7.06 -12.82 17.03
C GLY A 57 -7.45 -12.33 15.64
N GLU A 58 -7.31 -11.02 15.37
CA GLU A 58 -7.37 -10.52 14.01
C GLU A 58 -6.18 -11.08 13.22
N GLY A 59 -6.46 -11.70 12.07
CA GLY A 59 -5.43 -12.15 11.16
C GLY A 59 -4.63 -10.93 10.72
N VAL A 60 -3.39 -10.82 11.20
CA VAL A 60 -2.53 -9.71 10.83
C VAL A 60 -2.15 -9.89 9.36
N PHE A 61 -2.93 -9.28 8.47
CA PHE A 61 -2.49 -9.06 7.11
C PHE A 61 -1.31 -8.10 7.20
N SER A 62 -0.11 -8.67 7.21
CA SER A 62 1.06 -7.94 6.77
C SER A 62 0.73 -7.50 5.36
N GLN A 63 0.32 -6.25 5.20
CA GLN A 63 0.64 -5.51 3.98
C GLN A 63 2.15 -5.36 4.00
N THR A 64 2.83 -6.49 3.73
CA THR A 64 4.04 -6.46 2.93
C THR A 64 3.69 -5.50 1.82
N VAL A 65 4.44 -4.40 1.79
CA VAL A 65 4.51 -3.41 0.74
C VAL A 65 4.00 -4.04 -0.56
N LEU A 66 3.13 -3.35 -1.28
CA LEU A 66 2.77 -3.66 -2.65
C LEU A 66 4.06 -3.70 -3.51
N SER A 67 4.82 -4.78 -3.37
CA SER A 67 5.78 -5.35 -4.29
C SER A 67 5.11 -6.62 -4.81
N ALA A 68 3.90 -6.46 -5.34
CA ALA A 68 3.33 -7.37 -6.33
C ALA A 68 3.86 -6.95 -7.71
N VAL A 69 5.19 -6.90 -7.81
CA VAL A 69 6.02 -6.97 -9.02
C VAL A 69 7.25 -7.73 -8.51
N SER A 70 7.46 -9.02 -8.76
CA SER A 70 7.37 -9.75 -10.03
C SER A 70 7.30 -11.26 -9.73
N PRO A 71 6.73 -12.07 -10.64
CA PRO A 71 7.59 -12.67 -11.66
C PRO A 71 6.91 -12.58 -13.03
N ASN A 72 6.95 -11.40 -13.64
CA ASN A 72 6.68 -11.29 -15.08
C ASN A 72 7.45 -10.12 -15.71
N GLU A 73 8.71 -9.94 -15.31
CA GLU A 73 9.70 -9.13 -16.06
C GLU A 73 10.16 -9.84 -17.35
N ALA A 74 9.21 -10.43 -18.05
CA ALA A 74 9.36 -10.91 -19.42
C ALA A 74 8.20 -10.46 -20.33
N GLY A 75 7.24 -9.66 -19.83
CA GLY A 75 6.01 -9.35 -20.57
C GLY A 75 5.59 -7.89 -20.63
N SER A 76 6.26 -6.97 -19.94
CA SER A 76 5.93 -5.54 -20.04
C SER A 76 6.54 -4.95 -21.31
N ILE A 77 5.76 -5.00 -22.39
CA ILE A 77 6.12 -4.43 -23.68
C ILE A 77 5.80 -2.93 -23.66
N ASN A 78 6.80 -2.10 -23.92
CA ASN A 78 6.61 -0.65 -24.00
C ASN A 78 5.82 -0.31 -25.27
N ILE A 79 4.55 0.06 -25.11
CA ILE A 79 3.64 0.33 -26.22
C ILE A 79 4.19 1.38 -27.19
N ASN A 80 4.98 2.35 -26.71
CA ASN A 80 5.51 3.43 -27.53
C ASN A 80 6.71 3.02 -28.39
N LEU A 81 7.31 1.87 -28.12
CA LEU A 81 8.52 1.36 -28.80
C LEU A 81 8.32 -0.03 -29.42
N ALA A 82 7.20 -0.68 -29.15
CA ALA A 82 6.95 -2.05 -29.55
C ALA A 82 6.61 -2.17 -31.05
N THR A 83 7.09 -3.25 -31.65
CA THR A 83 6.70 -3.65 -33.01
C THR A 83 5.32 -4.33 -33.01
N SER A 84 4.65 -4.36 -34.17
CA SER A 84 3.33 -5.00 -34.31
C SER A 84 3.34 -6.48 -33.89
N SER A 85 4.42 -7.20 -34.20
CA SER A 85 4.62 -8.61 -33.80
C SER A 85 4.83 -8.80 -32.29
N GLU A 86 5.30 -7.78 -31.58
CA GLU A 86 5.45 -7.81 -30.13
C GLU A 86 4.11 -7.51 -29.43
N LEU A 87 3.34 -6.55 -29.96
CA LEU A 87 2.01 -6.24 -29.46
C LEU A 87 1.01 -7.40 -29.64
N ASP A 88 1.10 -8.16 -30.74
CA ASP A 88 0.24 -9.34 -30.99
C ASP A 88 0.47 -10.50 -30.00
N ARG A 89 1.62 -10.51 -29.29
CA ARG A 89 1.91 -11.51 -28.25
C ARG A 89 1.21 -11.22 -26.93
N LEU A 90 0.60 -10.04 -26.78
CA LEU A 90 -0.10 -9.66 -25.56
C LEU A 90 -1.46 -10.37 -25.48
N PRO A 91 -1.82 -10.91 -24.30
CA PRO A 91 -3.10 -11.60 -24.13
C PRO A 91 -4.26 -10.65 -24.42
N GLY A 92 -5.09 -10.99 -25.41
CA GLY A 92 -6.24 -10.17 -25.83
C GLY A 92 -5.94 -9.11 -26.88
N VAL A 93 -4.67 -8.94 -27.28
CA VAL A 93 -4.29 -8.15 -28.47
C VAL A 93 -4.12 -9.13 -29.63
N ARG A 94 -4.76 -8.82 -30.76
CA ARG A 94 -4.57 -9.53 -32.03
C ARG A 94 -3.96 -8.57 -33.04
N VAL A 95 -3.45 -9.09 -34.16
CA VAL A 95 -2.88 -8.31 -35.29
C VAL A 95 -3.67 -7.03 -35.60
N ALA A 96 -5.00 -7.11 -35.75
CA ALA A 96 -5.85 -5.95 -36.06
C ALA A 96 -5.88 -4.87 -34.95
N THR A 97 -5.66 -5.25 -33.69
CA THR A 97 -5.54 -4.32 -32.56
C THR A 97 -4.13 -3.76 -32.47
N ALA A 98 -3.10 -4.57 -32.73
CA ALA A 98 -1.70 -4.14 -32.77
C ALA A 98 -1.47 -3.07 -33.86
N GLU A 99 -2.02 -3.27 -35.06
CA GLU A 99 -1.94 -2.29 -36.16
C GLU A 99 -2.56 -0.94 -35.79
N LYS A 100 -3.71 -0.94 -35.11
CA LYS A 100 -4.35 0.30 -34.64
C LYS A 100 -3.49 1.06 -33.65
N ILE A 101 -2.78 0.36 -32.76
CA ILE A 101 -1.88 0.97 -31.78
C ILE A 101 -0.69 1.62 -32.51
N THR A 102 -0.07 0.93 -33.47
CA THR A 102 1.04 1.49 -34.27
C THR A 102 0.61 2.69 -35.11
N ILE A 103 -0.57 2.65 -35.73
CA ILE A 103 -1.12 3.78 -36.51
C ILE A 103 -1.31 5.00 -35.60
N TRP A 104 -1.83 4.82 -34.39
CA TRP A 104 -2.03 5.93 -33.45
C TRP A 104 -0.73 6.61 -33.01
N MET A 105 0.39 5.88 -33.03
CA MET A 105 1.70 6.39 -32.63
C MET A 105 2.50 7.04 -33.76
N THR A 106 2.07 6.86 -35.00
CA THR A 106 2.68 7.50 -36.17
C THR A 106 1.84 8.74 -36.50
N PRO A 107 2.40 9.97 -36.50
CA PRO A 107 1.65 11.18 -36.82
C PRO A 107 1.15 11.22 -38.27
#